data_AF-A0A841K9J4-F1
#
_entry.id   AF-A0A841K9J4-F1
#
_cell.length_a   1.000
_cell.length_b   1.000
_cell.length_c   1.000
_cell.angle_alpha   90.00
_cell.angle_beta   90.00
_cell.angle_gamma   90.00
#
_symmetry.space_group_name_H-M   'P 1'
#
loop_
_entity.id
_entity.type
_entity.pdbx_description
1 polymer ?
#
loop_
_entity_poly.entity_id
_entity_poly.type
_entity_poly.pdbx_seq_one_letter_code
_entity_poly.pdbx_strand_id
1 'polypeptide(L)'
;MTADTPAAPSPTPHPAQSIGSALLHTPASEKDQSEQNRSWADPSQNAALAGLPLQLNVSVPIPNFRIRHLLALEKGAVLETAWPYAEDVPIWCGGAQLTWTEFEVVDDVLAVRVTRVL
;
A
#
# COMPACT_ATOMS: atom_id res chain seq x y z
N MET A 1 -21.92 11.36 74.87
CA MET A 1 -21.00 12.31 74.23
C MET A 1 -21.37 12.38 72.76
N THR A 2 -22.09 13.42 72.40
CA THR A 2 -22.52 13.78 71.04
C THR A 2 -21.93 15.16 70.75
N ALA A 3 -21.27 15.30 69.61
CA ALA A 3 -20.70 16.54 69.06
C ALA A 3 -20.75 16.36 67.53
N ASP A 4 -20.83 17.36 66.66
CA ASP A 4 -21.20 18.78 66.66
C ASP A 4 -21.30 19.13 65.15
N THR A 5 -22.03 20.19 64.79
CA THR A 5 -22.34 20.68 63.41
C THR A 5 -21.20 21.59 62.88
N PRO A 6 -20.99 21.92 61.56
CA PRO A 6 -21.69 23.02 60.82
C PRO A 6 -21.80 22.87 59.25
N ALA A 7 -22.90 23.31 58.59
CA ALA A 7 -23.16 24.58 57.84
C ALA A 7 -22.35 24.77 56.51
N ALA A 8 -22.78 25.28 55.33
CA ALA A 8 -23.98 25.95 54.75
C ALA A 8 -23.87 25.96 53.16
N PRO A 9 -24.41 26.91 52.33
CA PRO A 9 -25.66 26.79 51.54
C PRO A 9 -25.62 27.07 49.99
N SER A 10 -26.68 26.63 49.25
CA SER A 10 -27.34 27.17 48.01
C SER A 10 -26.54 27.26 46.65
N PRO A 11 -27.12 27.33 45.42
CA PRO A 11 -28.39 27.99 45.03
C PRO A 11 -29.24 27.45 43.82
N THR A 12 -30.54 27.81 43.85
CA THR A 12 -31.53 28.18 42.78
C THR A 12 -31.85 27.34 41.52
N PRO A 13 -33.12 27.44 41.01
CA PRO A 13 -33.71 26.56 39.99
C PRO A 13 -33.59 27.09 38.55
N HIS A 14 -33.49 26.19 37.57
CA HIS A 14 -33.61 26.50 36.13
C HIS A 14 -35.06 26.29 35.61
N PRO A 15 -35.65 27.26 34.88
CA PRO A 15 -36.86 27.03 34.11
C PRO A 15 -36.55 26.52 32.69
N ALA A 16 -37.03 25.31 32.45
CA ALA A 16 -37.69 24.72 31.29
C ALA A 16 -37.66 25.37 29.87
N GLN A 17 -37.50 24.46 28.90
CA GLN A 17 -38.07 24.38 27.52
C GLN A 17 -37.31 24.99 26.33
N SER A 18 -36.91 24.13 25.39
CA SER A 18 -37.70 23.93 24.15
C SER A 18 -37.19 22.70 23.40
N ILE A 19 -38.08 21.70 23.25
CA ILE A 19 -37.85 20.50 22.44
C ILE A 19 -38.50 20.78 21.09
N GLY A 20 -37.71 20.73 20.02
CA GLY A 20 -38.28 20.73 18.68
C GLY A 20 -37.27 21.00 17.58
N SER A 21 -36.65 19.96 17.04
CA SER A 21 -36.94 19.51 15.67
C SER A 21 -35.80 18.69 15.07
N ALA A 22 -36.22 17.56 14.50
CA ALA A 22 -35.64 16.92 13.32
C ALA A 22 -34.23 16.29 13.46
N LEU A 23 -34.25 15.08 14.02
CA LEU A 23 -33.33 14.00 13.64
C LEU A 23 -33.49 13.68 12.13
N LEU A 24 -32.64 14.27 11.31
CA LEU A 24 -32.28 13.73 9.99
C LEU A 24 -30.76 13.74 9.88
N HIS A 25 -30.11 12.81 10.58
CA HIS A 25 -28.74 12.43 10.23
C HIS A 25 -28.83 11.44 9.08
N THR A 26 -28.63 11.94 7.87
CA THR A 26 -28.33 11.13 6.69
C THR A 26 -26.95 10.49 6.90
N PRO A 27 -26.78 9.16 6.90
CA PRO A 27 -25.46 8.56 6.82
C PRO A 27 -25.01 8.60 5.35
N ALA A 28 -24.55 9.76 4.90
CA ALA A 28 -23.99 9.93 3.57
C ALA A 28 -22.47 10.10 3.66
N SER A 29 -21.77 9.19 2.97
CA SER A 29 -20.36 9.27 2.56
C SER A 29 -19.28 9.11 3.65
N GLU A 30 -19.16 7.89 4.16
CA GLU A 30 -17.88 7.38 4.72
C GLU A 30 -16.97 6.74 3.65
N LYS A 31 -17.40 6.66 2.37
CA LYS A 31 -16.65 5.98 1.31
C LYS A 31 -15.74 6.87 0.45
N ASP A 32 -15.81 8.19 0.55
CA ASP A 32 -15.03 9.12 -0.29
C ASP A 32 -13.74 9.65 0.34
N GLN A 33 -13.58 9.54 1.67
CA GLN A 33 -12.43 10.16 2.35
C GLN A 33 -11.12 9.37 2.19
N SER A 34 -11.18 8.11 1.73
CA SER A 34 -9.98 7.27 1.55
C SER A 34 -9.21 7.56 0.25
N GLU A 35 -9.82 8.21 -0.74
CA GLU A 35 -9.16 8.51 -2.02
C GLU A 35 -8.40 9.85 -1.97
N GLN A 36 -8.84 10.79 -1.14
CA GLN A 36 -8.37 12.18 -1.17
C GLN A 36 -7.05 12.43 -0.40
N ASN A 37 -6.60 11.48 0.43
CA ASN A 37 -5.35 11.58 1.20
C ASN A 37 -4.15 10.87 0.54
N ARG A 38 -4.16 10.66 -0.77
CA ARG A 38 -2.93 10.34 -1.53
C ARG A 38 -2.23 11.64 -1.94
N SER A 39 -1.83 12.42 -0.94
CA SER A 39 -0.80 13.44 -1.17
C SER A 39 0.50 12.69 -1.43
N TRP A 40 0.81 12.43 -2.71
CA TRP A 40 2.15 11.97 -3.08
C TRP A 40 3.14 13.00 -2.57
N ALA A 41 3.92 12.63 -1.54
CA ALA A 41 4.95 13.51 -1.01
C ALA A 41 5.87 13.92 -2.15
N ASP A 42 6.12 15.22 -2.30
CA ASP A 42 7.05 15.71 -3.31
C ASP A 42 8.43 15.11 -3.00
N PRO A 43 8.99 14.26 -3.89
CA PRO A 43 10.28 13.63 -3.66
C PRO A 43 11.42 14.65 -3.52
N SER A 44 11.22 15.89 -3.96
CA SER A 44 12.16 17.00 -3.75
C SER A 44 12.31 17.41 -2.28
N GLN A 45 11.32 17.11 -1.42
CA GLN A 45 11.34 17.48 0.00
C GLN A 45 12.37 16.68 0.80
N ASN A 46 12.91 15.58 0.26
CA ASN A 46 13.98 14.83 0.88
C ASN A 46 15.11 14.51 -0.12
N ALA A 47 15.86 15.55 -0.47
CA ALA A 47 16.99 15.47 -1.40
C ALA A 47 18.02 14.38 -1.04
N ALA A 48 18.11 13.99 0.24
CA ALA A 48 18.97 12.91 0.68
C ALA A 48 18.54 11.53 0.16
N LEU A 49 17.25 11.31 -0.12
CA LEU A 49 16.72 10.03 -0.58
C LEU A 49 16.70 9.89 -2.11
N ALA A 50 16.66 11.02 -2.85
CA ALA A 50 16.48 11.02 -4.30
C ALA A 50 17.60 10.32 -5.09
N GLY A 51 18.79 10.19 -4.52
CA GLY A 51 19.96 9.56 -5.15
C GLY A 51 20.29 8.17 -4.61
N LEU A 52 19.44 7.57 -3.77
CA LEU A 52 19.76 6.28 -3.18
C LEU A 52 19.77 5.19 -4.26
N PRO A 53 20.84 4.39 -4.34
CA PRO A 53 20.89 3.29 -5.29
C PRO A 53 19.86 2.22 -4.88
N LEU A 54 18.95 1.90 -5.81
CA LEU A 54 17.97 0.84 -5.65
C LEU A 54 18.23 -0.26 -6.67
N GLN A 55 18.15 -1.51 -6.21
CA GLN A 55 18.22 -2.67 -7.10
C GLN A 55 16.81 -3.05 -7.55
N LEU A 56 16.57 -2.90 -8.85
CA LEU A 56 15.37 -3.39 -9.52
C LEU A 56 15.60 -4.82 -9.99
N ASN A 57 14.65 -5.70 -9.72
CA ASN A 57 14.71 -7.10 -10.12
C ASN A 57 13.53 -7.44 -11.04
N VAL A 58 13.87 -7.97 -12.21
CA VAL A 58 12.93 -8.59 -13.14
C VAL A 58 13.16 -10.10 -13.03
N SER A 59 12.12 -10.85 -12.66
CA SER A 59 12.26 -12.29 -12.41
C SER A 59 11.19 -13.06 -13.15
N VAL A 60 11.60 -14.12 -13.85
CA VAL A 60 10.70 -15.06 -14.51
C VAL A 60 10.62 -16.34 -13.67
N PRO A 61 9.52 -16.59 -12.94
CA PRO A 61 9.43 -17.73 -12.04
C PRO A 61 9.36 -19.06 -12.80
N ILE A 62 10.07 -20.06 -12.26
CA ILE A 62 10.02 -21.45 -12.71
C ILE A 62 9.12 -22.22 -11.73
N PRO A 63 7.84 -22.47 -12.07
CA PRO A 63 6.91 -23.11 -11.16
C PRO A 63 7.35 -24.54 -10.88
N ASN A 64 6.99 -25.07 -9.70
CA ASN A 64 7.23 -26.46 -9.32
C ASN A 64 8.70 -26.91 -9.35
N PHE A 65 9.67 -25.99 -9.35
CA PHE A 65 11.08 -26.33 -9.24
C PHE A 65 11.40 -26.86 -7.83
N ARG A 66 12.03 -28.04 -7.74
CA ARG A 66 12.34 -28.75 -6.49
C ARG A 66 13.83 -29.08 -6.44
N ILE A 67 14.33 -29.40 -5.25
CA ILE A 67 15.74 -29.80 -5.04
C ILE A 67 16.14 -30.97 -5.96
N ARG A 68 15.26 -31.97 -6.14
CA ARG A 68 15.54 -33.09 -7.07
C ARG A 68 15.74 -32.63 -8.52
N HIS A 69 15.05 -31.57 -8.95
CA HIS A 69 15.21 -31.02 -10.29
C HIS A 69 16.56 -30.32 -10.41
N LEU A 70 17.00 -29.59 -9.37
CA LEU A 70 18.34 -29.00 -9.28
C LEU A 70 19.44 -30.07 -9.37
N LEU A 71 19.28 -31.19 -8.65
CA LEU A 71 20.26 -32.28 -8.67
C LEU A 71 20.28 -33.07 -9.99
N ALA A 72 19.19 -33.02 -10.75
CA ALA A 72 19.06 -33.66 -12.05
C ALA A 72 19.39 -32.72 -13.22
N LEU A 73 19.76 -31.46 -12.95
CA LEU A 73 20.10 -30.50 -14.02
C LEU A 73 21.37 -30.96 -14.74
N GLU A 74 21.26 -31.02 -16.06
CA GLU A 74 22.36 -31.29 -16.96
C GLU A 74 22.45 -30.22 -18.05
N LYS A 75 23.60 -30.15 -18.72
CA LYS A 75 23.81 -29.20 -19.80
C LYS A 75 22.78 -29.45 -20.91
N GLY A 76 22.05 -28.40 -21.28
CA GLY A 76 21.01 -28.48 -22.31
C GLY A 76 19.61 -28.77 -21.78
N ALA A 77 19.44 -28.95 -20.46
CA ALA A 77 18.12 -29.04 -19.85
C ALA A 77 17.30 -27.77 -20.12
N VAL A 78 16.06 -27.95 -20.57
CA VAL A 78 15.09 -26.87 -20.82
C VAL A 78 14.10 -26.85 -19.66
N LEU A 79 13.92 -25.67 -19.05
CA LEU A 79 12.98 -25.46 -17.96
C LEU A 79 11.80 -24.61 -18.44
N GLU A 80 10.60 -25.09 -18.18
CA GLU A 80 9.37 -24.35 -18.45
C GLU A 80 9.16 -23.28 -17.37
N THR A 81 8.88 -22.05 -17.79
CA THR A 81 8.55 -20.92 -16.93
C THR A 81 7.04 -20.73 -16.85
N ALA A 82 6.57 -20.02 -15.82
CA ALA A 82 5.13 -19.73 -15.68
C ALA A 82 4.65 -18.56 -16.57
N TRP A 83 5.55 -17.91 -17.31
CA TRP A 83 5.25 -16.66 -18.01
C TRP A 83 5.18 -16.87 -19.53
N PRO A 84 4.03 -16.58 -20.16
CA PRO A 84 3.92 -16.56 -21.61
C PRO A 84 4.81 -15.49 -22.23
N TYR A 85 5.30 -15.74 -23.44
CA TYR A 85 6.23 -14.85 -24.16
C TYR A 85 5.71 -13.41 -24.36
N ALA A 86 4.39 -13.22 -24.45
CA ALA A 86 3.76 -11.93 -24.76
C ALA A 86 3.12 -11.24 -23.54
N GLU A 87 3.35 -11.74 -22.32
CA GLU A 87 2.79 -11.14 -21.11
C GLU A 87 3.79 -10.22 -20.42
N ASP A 88 3.27 -9.12 -19.87
CA ASP A 88 4.04 -8.20 -19.04
C ASP A 88 4.66 -8.94 -17.83
N VAL A 89 5.93 -8.71 -17.56
CA VAL A 89 6.66 -9.19 -16.38
C VAL A 89 6.75 -8.10 -15.31
N PRO A 90 6.59 -8.44 -14.01
CA PRO A 90 6.65 -7.49 -12.93
C PRO A 90 8.09 -7.09 -12.57
N ILE A 91 8.30 -5.80 -12.27
CA ILE A 91 9.53 -5.30 -11.63
C ILE A 91 9.33 -5.20 -10.12
N TRP A 92 10.34 -5.66 -9.39
CA TRP A 92 10.39 -5.65 -7.94
C TRP A 92 11.52 -4.77 -7.42
N CYS A 93 11.29 -4.10 -6.29
CA CYS A 93 12.31 -3.42 -5.51
C CYS A 93 12.08 -3.71 -4.03
N GLY A 94 13.08 -4.24 -3.32
CA GLY A 94 12.97 -4.49 -1.88
C GLY A 94 11.79 -5.39 -1.46
N GLY A 95 11.35 -6.30 -2.34
CA GLY A 95 10.19 -7.19 -2.09
C GLY A 95 8.82 -6.61 -2.44
N ALA A 96 8.73 -5.37 -2.91
CA ALA A 96 7.49 -4.77 -3.41
C ALA A 96 7.47 -4.75 -4.95
N GLN A 97 6.33 -5.10 -5.56
CA GLN A 97 6.11 -4.92 -7.00
C GLN A 97 5.86 -3.43 -7.26
N LEU A 98 6.60 -2.86 -8.20
CA LEU A 98 6.50 -1.43 -8.54
C LEU A 98 5.67 -1.21 -9.81
N THR A 99 5.91 -2.02 -10.84
CA THR A 99 5.41 -1.75 -12.19
C THR A 99 5.41 -3.02 -13.04
N TRP A 100 4.67 -2.97 -14.14
CA TRP A 100 4.64 -3.99 -15.19
C TRP A 100 5.51 -3.56 -16.36
N THR A 101 6.24 -4.51 -16.93
CA THR A 101 7.20 -4.26 -18.01
C THR A 101 7.17 -5.35 -19.07
N GLU A 102 7.67 -5.04 -20.25
CA GLU A 102 7.87 -6.00 -21.34
C GLU A 102 9.35 -6.10 -21.68
N PHE A 103 9.82 -7.29 -22.07
CA PHE A 103 11.18 -7.45 -22.59
C PHE A 103 11.31 -6.85 -23.98
N GLU A 104 12.35 -6.05 -24.18
CA GLU A 104 12.65 -5.40 -25.45
C GLU A 104 14.13 -5.53 -25.74
N VAL A 105 14.50 -5.68 -27.01
CA VAL A 105 15.91 -5.65 -27.43
C VAL A 105 16.20 -4.29 -28.03
N VAL A 106 17.16 -3.57 -27.46
CA VAL A 106 17.62 -2.26 -27.94
C VAL A 106 19.11 -2.37 -28.21
N ASP A 107 19.53 -2.14 -29.45
CA ASP A 107 20.94 -2.21 -29.88
C ASP A 107 21.65 -3.50 -29.43
N ASP A 108 20.99 -4.65 -29.67
CA ASP A 108 21.45 -6.00 -29.26
C ASP A 108 21.57 -6.22 -27.74
N VAL A 109 21.03 -5.31 -26.92
CA VAL A 109 20.96 -5.45 -25.46
C VAL A 109 19.54 -5.77 -25.02
N LEU A 110 19.38 -6.81 -24.19
CA LEU A 110 18.10 -7.11 -23.55
C LEU A 110 17.79 -6.05 -22.49
N ALA A 111 16.70 -5.34 -22.71
CA ALA A 111 16.17 -4.30 -21.84
C ALA A 111 14.73 -4.64 -21.41
N VAL A 112 14.20 -3.81 -20.52
CA VAL A 112 12.79 -3.86 -20.11
C VAL A 112 12.15 -2.49 -20.30
N ARG A 113 10.96 -2.47 -20.89
CA ARG A 113 10.17 -1.26 -21.11
C ARG A 113 9.01 -1.25 -20.13
N VAL A 114 8.81 -0.13 -19.45
CA VAL A 114 7.67 0.06 -18.55
C VAL A 114 6.37 0.20 -19.34
N THR A 115 5.39 -0.66 -19.04
CA THR A 115 4.08 -0.65 -19.69
C THR A 115 2.99 -0.08 -18.79
N ARG A 116 3.05 -0.33 -17.47
CA ARG A 116 2.06 0.20 -16.49
C ARG A 116 2.68 0.45 -15.12
N VAL A 117 2.44 1.64 -14.56
CA VAL A 117 2.80 1.98 -13.18
C VAL A 117 1.63 1.70 -12.22
N LEU A 118 1.94 1.28 -10.99
CA LEU A 118 0.94 1.06 -9.92
C LEU A 118 0.57 2.34 -9.18
#